data_AF-A0A9D8I7J1-F1
#
_entry.id   AF-A0A9D8I7J1-F1
#
_cell.length_a   1.000
_cell.length_b   1.000
_cell.length_c   1.000
_cell.angle_alpha   90.00
_cell.angle_beta   90.00
_cell.angle_gamma   90.00
#
_symmetry.space_group_name_H-M   'P 1'
#
loop_
_entity.id
_entity.type
_entity.pdbx_description
1 polymer ?
#
loop_
_entity_poly.entity_id
_entity_poly.type
_entity_poly.pdbx_seq_one_letter_code
_entity_poly.pdbx_strand_id
1 'polypeptide(L)'
;MMNPTLALMGLTGTELLVIAVVALVIFGANKIPTFMKGLGQGIKEFKKASSDVQSELERSMHEEPPRRSPPSSPTASSAPPGAAPSQPSTPAPKA
;
A
#
# COMPACT_ATOMS: atom_id res chain seq x y z
N MET A 1 4.18 -1.05 -54.84
CA MET A 1 3.29 -0.24 -53.96
C MET A 1 3.60 -0.66 -52.53
N MET A 2 4.13 0.25 -51.71
CA MET A 2 4.35 -0.03 -50.28
C MET A 2 3.01 0.05 -49.58
N ASN A 3 2.59 -1.03 -48.90
CA ASN A 3 1.31 -1.09 -48.21
C ASN A 3 1.45 -0.57 -46.77
N PRO A 4 0.98 0.64 -46.45
CA PRO A 4 1.08 1.20 -45.10
C PRO A 4 0.23 0.42 -44.07
N THR A 5 -0.68 -0.43 -44.55
CA THR A 5 -1.52 -1.26 -43.70
C THR A 5 -0.75 -2.37 -42.97
N LEU A 6 0.40 -2.83 -43.53
CA LEU A 6 1.28 -3.79 -42.83
C LEU A 6 2.01 -3.13 -41.66
N ALA A 7 2.35 -1.83 -41.79
CA ALA A 7 3.00 -1.02 -40.75
C ALA A 7 2.11 -0.85 -39.50
N LEU A 8 0.79 -0.81 -39.68
CA LEU A 8 -0.17 -0.64 -38.59
C LEU A 8 -0.57 -1.96 -37.93
N MET A 9 -0.58 -3.07 -38.69
CA MET A 9 -1.14 -4.34 -38.23
C MET A 9 -0.09 -5.34 -37.72
N GLY A 10 1.20 -5.03 -37.86
CA GLY A 10 2.29 -5.80 -37.28
C GLY A 10 3.38 -4.88 -36.76
N LEU A 11 3.34 -4.55 -35.47
CA LEU A 11 4.42 -3.87 -34.75
C LEU A 11 5.67 -4.77 -34.69
N THR A 12 6.29 -4.97 -35.84
CA THR A 12 7.65 -5.46 -35.90
C THR A 12 8.52 -4.35 -35.30
N GLY A 13 9.45 -4.69 -34.39
CA GLY A 13 10.27 -3.69 -33.68
C GLY A 13 11.01 -2.71 -34.60
N THR A 14 11.20 -3.09 -35.86
CA THR A 14 11.76 -2.27 -36.94
C THR A 14 10.92 -1.03 -37.25
N GLU A 15 9.58 -1.14 -37.28
CA GLU A 15 8.70 0.01 -37.57
C GLU A 15 8.79 1.07 -36.45
N LEU A 16 8.76 0.60 -35.20
CA LEU A 16 8.94 1.47 -34.03
C LEU A 16 10.34 2.09 -34.01
N LEU A 17 11.37 1.35 -34.43
CA LEU A 17 12.73 1.88 -34.56
C LEU A 17 12.78 3.01 -35.60
N VAL A 18 12.15 2.84 -36.76
CA VAL A 18 12.09 3.88 -37.81
C VAL A 18 11.38 5.14 -37.30
N ILE A 19 10.21 4.98 -36.67
CA ILE A 19 9.47 6.11 -36.09
C ILE A 19 10.30 6.80 -34.99
N ALA A 20 10.95 6.01 -34.11
CA ALA A 20 11.82 6.53 -33.07
C ALA A 20 13.00 7.31 -33.65
N VAL A 21 13.61 6.85 -34.75
CA VAL A 21 14.69 7.56 -35.45
C VAL A 21 14.19 8.87 -36.06
N VAL A 22 13.04 8.88 -36.72
CA VAL A 22 12.45 10.11 -37.28
C VAL A 22 12.14 11.11 -36.15
N ALA A 23 11.56 10.64 -35.05
CA ALA A 23 11.35 11.46 -33.86
C ALA A 23 12.69 11.97 -33.29
N LEU A 24 13.74 11.14 -33.27
CA LEU A 24 15.07 11.53 -32.83
C LEU A 24 15.72 12.59 -33.71
N VAL A 25 15.42 12.63 -35.01
CA VAL A 25 15.92 13.67 -35.93
C VAL A 25 15.21 15.00 -35.66
N ILE A 26 13.89 14.97 -35.45
CA ILE A 26 13.10 16.19 -35.20
C ILE A 26 13.38 16.76 -33.80
N PHE A 27 13.36 15.90 -32.78
CA PHE A 27 13.53 16.30 -31.38
C PHE A 27 15.00 16.31 -30.93
N GLY A 28 15.87 15.51 -31.55
CA GLY A 28 17.26 15.31 -31.13
C GLY A 28 17.40 14.22 -30.05
N ALA A 29 18.51 13.46 -30.12
CA ALA A 29 18.83 12.38 -29.18
C ALA A 29 18.90 12.82 -27.70
N ASN A 30 19.19 14.11 -27.45
CA ASN A 30 19.32 14.67 -26.10
C ASN A 30 17.98 15.15 -25.50
N LYS A 31 16.93 15.36 -26.31
CA LYS A 31 15.65 15.89 -25.81
C LYS A 31 14.75 14.81 -25.23
N ILE A 32 14.71 13.63 -25.84
CA ILE A 32 13.94 12.48 -25.34
C ILE A 32 14.31 12.10 -23.88
N PRO A 33 15.58 11.87 -23.51
CA PRO A 33 15.94 11.51 -22.13
C PRO A 33 15.69 12.66 -21.15
N THR A 34 15.87 13.91 -21.59
CA THR A 34 15.59 15.09 -20.76
C THR A 34 14.08 15.22 -20.49
N PHE A 35 13.25 15.01 -21.51
CA PHE A 35 11.80 15.04 -21.38
C PHE A 35 11.29 13.90 -20.51
N MET A 36 11.80 12.68 -20.70
CA MET A 36 11.48 11.52 -19.86
C MET A 36 11.87 11.75 -18.39
N LYS A 37 13.03 12.36 -18.12
CA LYS A 37 13.43 12.70 -16.75
C LYS A 37 12.46 13.69 -16.10
N GLY A 38 12.09 14.76 -16.80
CA GLY A 38 11.13 15.74 -16.28
C GLY A 38 9.73 15.15 -16.06
N LEU A 39 9.22 14.41 -17.04
CA LEU A 39 7.92 13.75 -16.94
C LEU A 39 7.90 12.66 -15.84
N GLY A 40 8.99 11.89 -15.72
CA GLY A 40 9.15 10.88 -14.67
C GLY A 40 9.23 11.47 -13.27
N GLN A 41 9.92 12.60 -13.09
CA GLN A 41 9.93 13.35 -11.83
C GLN A 41 8.53 13.86 -11.48
N GLY A 42 7.84 14.48 -12.44
CA GLY A 42 6.47 14.98 -12.24
C GLY A 42 5.49 13.87 -11.86
N ILE A 43 5.52 12.71 -12.54
CA ILE A 43 4.68 11.55 -12.18
C ILE A 43 5.02 11.04 -10.77
N LYS A 44 6.31 10.99 -10.41
CA LYS A 44 6.75 10.52 -9.09
C LYS A 44 6.25 11.43 -7.98
N GLU A 45 6.39 12.74 -8.14
CA GLU A 45 5.91 13.75 -7.18
C GLU A 45 4.39 13.76 -7.10
N PHE A 46 3.70 13.68 -8.24
CA PHE A 46 2.24 13.57 -8.29
C PHE A 46 1.72 12.34 -7.55
N LYS A 47 2.37 11.18 -7.76
CA LYS A 47 1.98 9.94 -7.08
C LYS A 47 2.22 10.03 -5.57
N LYS A 48 3.33 10.62 -5.14
CA LYS A 48 3.63 10.83 -3.72
C LYS A 48 2.59 11.74 -3.05
N ALA A 49 2.31 12.89 -3.65
CA ALA A 49 1.30 13.83 -3.13
C ALA A 49 -0.09 13.19 -3.07
N SER A 50 -0.47 12.43 -4.10
CA SER A 50 -1.75 11.71 -4.12
C SER A 50 -1.85 10.66 -3.02
N SER A 51 -0.77 9.92 -2.76
CA SER A 51 -0.71 8.92 -1.68
C SER A 51 -0.73 9.53 -0.29
N ASP A 52 -0.04 10.66 -0.07
CA ASP A 52 -0.06 11.37 1.21
C ASP A 52 -1.49 11.87 1.53
N VAL A 53 -2.16 12.48 0.55
CA VAL A 53 -3.55 12.94 0.68
C VAL A 53 -4.52 11.79 0.95
N GLN A 54 -4.38 10.67 0.23
CA GLN A 54 -5.20 9.48 0.46
C GLN A 54 -5.01 8.94 1.89
N SER A 55 -3.76 8.88 2.37
CA SER A 55 -3.43 8.39 3.71
C SER A 55 -3.99 9.30 4.81
N GLU A 56 -3.95 10.62 4.60
CA GLU A 56 -4.50 11.60 5.55
C GLU A 56 -6.03 11.57 5.58
N LEU A 57 -6.67 11.37 4.44
CA LEU A 57 -8.12 11.19 4.36
C LEU A 57 -8.57 9.90 5.06
N GLU A 58 -7.88 8.78 4.84
CA GLU A 58 -8.16 7.51 5.51
C GLU A 58 -8.00 7.61 7.03
N ARG A 59 -6.95 8.31 7.49
CA ARG A 59 -6.70 8.57 8.91
C ARG A 59 -7.78 9.47 9.53
N SER A 60 -8.22 10.51 8.81
CA SER A 60 -9.29 11.41 9.25
C SER A 60 -10.65 10.70 9.33
N MET A 61 -10.89 9.70 8.49
CA MET A 61 -12.13 8.89 8.55
C MET A 61 -12.09 7.80 9.63
N HIS A 62 -10.92 7.41 10.11
CA HIS A 62 -10.74 6.42 11.19
C HIS A 62 -10.46 7.04 12.57
N GLU A 63 -10.40 8.38 12.69
CA GLU A 63 -10.27 9.06 13.98
C GLU A 63 -11.65 9.15 14.67
N GLU A 64 -12.03 8.06 15.36
CA GLU A 64 -13.11 8.06 16.37
C GLU A 64 -12.79 9.11 17.46
N PRO A 65 -13.78 9.87 17.97
CA PRO A 65 -13.56 10.92 18.96
C PRO A 65 -12.86 10.38 20.22
N PRO A 66 -12.09 11.24 20.92
CA PRO A 66 -11.31 10.81 22.07
C PRO A 66 -12.28 10.28 23.13
N ARG A 67 -12.20 8.98 23.43
CA ARG A 67 -12.83 8.42 24.63
C ARG A 67 -12.24 9.12 25.85
N ARG A 68 -12.90 10.20 26.29
CA ARG A 68 -12.80 10.71 27.66
C ARG A 68 -13.16 9.55 28.58
N SER A 69 -12.19 9.06 29.31
CA SER A 69 -12.42 8.25 30.51
C SER A 69 -13.16 9.09 31.57
N PRO A 70 -14.21 8.57 32.21
CA PRO A 70 -14.48 8.93 33.59
C PRO A 70 -13.61 8.06 34.53
N PRO A 71 -13.12 8.63 35.64
CA PRO A 71 -12.35 7.92 36.66
C PRO A 71 -13.33 7.12 37.54
N SER A 72 -13.14 5.80 37.63
CA SER A 72 -13.83 4.95 38.60
C SER A 72 -12.84 3.97 39.22
N SER A 73 -12.11 4.43 40.22
CA SER A 73 -11.65 3.55 41.31
C SER A 73 -12.61 3.72 42.50
N PRO A 74 -12.56 2.90 43.55
CA PRO A 74 -12.78 1.45 43.63
C PRO A 74 -13.86 1.15 44.70
N THR A 75 -14.92 0.36 44.43
CA THR A 75 -15.78 -0.17 45.52
C THR A 75 -16.51 -1.45 45.10
N ALA A 76 -16.10 -2.53 45.74
CA ALA A 76 -16.89 -3.64 46.29
C ALA A 76 -18.19 -4.06 45.59
N SER A 77 -18.15 -5.21 44.92
CA SER A 77 -19.15 -6.30 44.92
C SER A 77 -18.73 -7.23 43.76
N SER A 78 -18.38 -8.50 43.91
CA SER A 78 -18.96 -9.52 44.76
C SER A 78 -18.06 -10.77 44.77
N ALA A 79 -17.98 -11.38 45.96
CA ALA A 79 -17.73 -12.79 46.22
C ALA A 79 -16.28 -13.33 46.27
N PRO A 80 -15.88 -13.93 47.42
CA PRO A 80 -14.59 -14.59 47.61
C PRO A 80 -14.62 -16.05 47.11
N PRO A 81 -13.59 -16.55 46.40
CA PRO A 81 -13.27 -17.96 46.44
C PRO A 81 -12.43 -18.19 47.70
N GLY A 82 -13.14 -18.35 48.82
CA GLY A 82 -12.56 -18.92 50.02
C GLY A 82 -12.10 -20.35 49.71
N ALA A 83 -10.81 -20.59 49.99
CA ALA A 83 -10.28 -21.81 50.55
C ALA A 83 -10.81 -23.15 49.99
N ALA A 84 -10.02 -23.75 49.10
CA ALA A 84 -9.85 -25.20 49.09
C ALA A 84 -8.34 -25.51 48.98
N PRO A 85 -7.67 -25.81 50.12
CA PRO A 85 -6.27 -26.22 50.13
C PRO A 85 -6.13 -27.66 49.61
N SER A 86 -5.07 -27.86 48.82
CA SER A 86 -4.23 -29.05 48.73
C SER A 86 -4.79 -30.35 49.31
N GLN A 87 -5.06 -31.37 48.46
CA GLN A 87 -4.79 -32.75 48.86
C GLN A 87 -4.14 -33.59 47.75
N PRO A 88 -3.13 -34.41 48.10
CA PRO A 88 -2.29 -35.16 47.19
C PRO A 88 -2.92 -36.52 46.87
N SER A 89 -2.78 -36.94 45.62
CA SER A 89 -3.13 -38.29 45.18
C SER A 89 -2.14 -39.32 45.74
N THR A 90 -2.62 -40.12 46.69
CA THR A 90 -2.05 -41.43 47.07
C THR A 90 -3.22 -42.39 47.42
N PRO A 91 -3.01 -43.72 47.50
CA PRO A 91 -3.53 -44.71 46.57
C PRO A 91 -4.70 -45.52 47.16
N ALA A 92 -5.61 -45.99 46.32
CA ALA A 92 -6.71 -46.85 46.74
C ALA A 92 -6.23 -48.28 47.08
N PRO A 93 -6.66 -48.85 48.21
CA PRO A 93 -6.37 -50.23 48.60
C PRO A 93 -7.35 -51.24 47.97
N LYS A 94 -6.86 -52.49 47.93
CA LYS A 94 -7.45 -53.77 47.53
C LYS A 94 -8.99 -53.94 47.60
N ALA A 95 -9.50 -54.63 46.57
CA ALA A 95 -10.44 -55.75 46.70
C ALA A 95 -9.93 -56.89 45.81
#